data_AF-A0A1Y6BXB1-F1
#
_entry.id   AF-A0A1Y6BXB1-F1
#
_cell.length_a   1.000
_cell.length_b   1.000
_cell.length_c   1.000
_cell.angle_alpha   90.00
_cell.angle_beta   90.00
_cell.angle_gamma   90.00
#
_symmetry.space_group_name_H-M   'P 1'
#
loop_
_entity.id
_entity.type
_entity.pdbx_description
1 polymer ?
#
loop_
_entity_poly.entity_id
_entity_poly.type
_entity_poly.pdbx_seq_one_letter_code
_entity_poly.pdbx_strand_id
1 'polypeptide(L)'
;MEQNVFRPTPYQPRPLAARGVLAAPDGWRLKLYDIAYDALPFDEARFAAGVEGALAGLPPPALTAQRPGAGALIRHAGRGMDYLVLEPLPLGGCAFAA
;
A
#
# COMPACT_ATOMS: atom_id res chain seq x y z
N MET A 1 -34.96 -18.86 -12.09
CA MET A 1 -33.76 -18.01 -11.96
C MET A 1 -33.76 -17.42 -10.56
N GLU A 2 -33.02 -18.02 -9.63
CA GLU A 2 -32.78 -17.40 -8.32
C GLU A 2 -31.77 -16.26 -8.52
N GLN A 3 -32.18 -15.04 -8.18
CA GLN A 3 -31.24 -13.92 -8.11
C GLN A 3 -30.38 -14.13 -6.87
N ASN A 4 -29.07 -14.31 -7.07
CA ASN A 4 -28.12 -14.36 -5.98
C ASN A 4 -28.03 -12.96 -5.35
N VAL A 5 -28.81 -12.72 -4.29
CA VAL A 5 -28.82 -11.43 -3.59
C VAL A 5 -27.51 -11.30 -2.84
N PHE A 6 -26.63 -10.43 -3.33
CA PHE A 6 -25.40 -10.06 -2.63
C PHE A 6 -25.76 -9.51 -1.24
N ARG A 7 -25.28 -10.20 -0.20
CA ARG A 7 -25.37 -9.73 1.20
C ARG A 7 -23.99 -9.31 1.67
N PRO A 8 -23.66 -8.01 1.68
CA PRO A 8 -22.38 -7.57 2.22
C PRO A 8 -22.30 -7.87 3.71
N THR A 9 -21.14 -8.32 4.16
CA THR A 9 -20.83 -8.40 5.59
C THR A 9 -20.66 -6.97 6.13
N PRO A 10 -21.13 -6.67 7.36
CA PRO A 10 -20.87 -5.39 8.00
C PRO A 10 -19.37 -5.05 8.02
N TYR A 11 -19.05 -3.77 7.89
CA TYR A 11 -17.67 -3.29 7.99
C TYR A 11 -17.11 -3.64 9.38
N GLN A 12 -15.92 -4.25 9.39
CA GLN A 12 -15.15 -4.50 10.61
C GLN A 12 -13.87 -3.66 10.55
N PRO A 13 -13.59 -2.84 11.59
CA PRO A 13 -12.33 -2.12 11.69
C PRO A 13 -11.14 -3.06 11.59
N ARG A 14 -10.12 -2.67 10.84
CA ARG A 14 -8.88 -3.44 10.69
C ARG A 14 -7.76 -2.73 11.45
N PRO A 15 -7.02 -3.41 12.33
CA PRO A 15 -5.81 -2.85 12.92
C PRO A 15 -4.88 -2.31 11.83
N LEU A 16 -4.51 -1.04 11.97
CA LEU A 16 -3.59 -0.32 11.10
C LEU A 16 -2.36 0.07 11.92
N ALA A 17 -1.18 -0.31 11.44
CA ALA A 17 0.08 0.10 12.03
C ALA A 17 0.90 0.93 11.04
N ALA A 18 1.25 2.16 11.40
CA ALA A 18 2.24 2.95 10.67
C ALA A 18 3.65 2.45 11.04
N ARG A 19 4.43 2.02 10.05
CA ARG A 19 5.77 1.43 10.24
C ARG A 19 6.92 2.40 9.96
N GLY A 20 6.60 3.59 9.48
CA GLY A 20 7.58 4.63 9.16
C GLY A 20 7.78 4.80 7.66
N VAL A 21 8.98 5.23 7.27
CA VAL A 21 9.31 5.51 5.87
C VAL A 21 10.29 4.46 5.36
N LEU A 22 9.89 3.76 4.31
CA LEU A 22 10.73 2.86 3.54
C LEU A 22 11.53 3.66 2.51
N ALA A 23 12.84 3.52 2.55
CA ALA A 23 13.71 3.95 1.45
C ALA A 23 13.67 2.87 0.36
N ALA A 24 13.36 3.27 -0.87
CA ALA A 24 13.20 2.39 -2.02
C ALA A 24 14.19 2.78 -3.13
N PRO A 25 14.37 1.93 -4.17
CA PRO A 25 15.27 2.20 -5.29
C PRO A 25 15.04 3.57 -5.94
N ASP A 26 16.06 4.06 -6.66
CA ASP A 26 16.00 5.31 -7.44
C ASP A 26 15.62 6.58 -6.68
N GLY A 27 15.72 6.55 -5.34
CA GLY A 27 15.44 7.67 -4.46
C GLY A 27 14.00 7.75 -3.94
N TRP A 28 13.19 6.71 -4.14
CA TRP A 28 11.81 6.67 -3.65
C TRP A 28 11.74 6.67 -2.11
N ARG A 29 10.76 7.40 -1.57
CA ARG A 29 10.44 7.46 -0.13
C ARG A 29 8.97 7.11 0.10
N LEU A 30 8.71 5.93 0.66
CA LEU A 30 7.34 5.41 0.80
C LEU A 30 6.92 5.35 2.26
N LYS A 31 5.74 5.86 2.60
CA LYS A 31 5.13 5.57 3.91
C LYS A 31 4.70 4.11 3.94
N LEU A 32 5.10 3.38 4.97
CA LEU A 32 4.78 1.96 5.13
C LEU A 32 3.67 1.78 6.16
N TYR A 33 2.64 1.03 5.76
CA TYR A 33 1.50 0.67 6.61
C TYR A 33 1.25 -0.82 6.58
N ASP A 34 0.86 -1.37 7.73
CA ASP A 34 0.33 -2.73 7.84
C ASP A 34 -1.14 -2.69 8.20
N ILE A 35 -1.93 -3.49 7.49
CA ILE A 35 -3.33 -3.73 7.78
C ILE A 35 -3.52 -5.24 7.99
N ALA A 36 -4.07 -5.63 9.13
CA ALA A 36 -4.39 -7.02 9.41
C ALA A 36 -5.90 -7.25 9.46
N TYR A 37 -6.39 -8.29 8.78
CA TYR A 37 -7.72 -8.81 9.01
C TYR A 37 -7.73 -9.56 10.35
N ASP A 38 -8.62 -9.20 11.28
CA ASP A 38 -8.86 -9.93 12.54
C ASP A 38 -7.59 -10.24 13.37
N ALA A 39 -6.63 -9.30 13.39
CA ALA A 39 -5.33 -9.46 14.06
C ALA A 39 -4.53 -10.72 13.63
N LEU A 40 -4.75 -11.21 12.40
CA LEU A 40 -3.97 -12.29 11.81
C LEU A 40 -2.46 -11.98 11.85
N PRO A 41 -1.62 -13.00 12.03
CA PRO A 41 -0.19 -12.82 12.08
C PRO A 41 0.34 -12.30 10.75
N PHE A 42 1.28 -11.36 10.84
CA PHE A 42 2.00 -10.83 9.70
C PHE A 42 3.20 -11.72 9.38
N ASP A 43 3.20 -12.38 8.23
CA ASP A 43 4.36 -13.15 7.75
C ASP A 43 5.34 -12.21 7.04
N GLU A 44 6.32 -11.70 7.79
CA GLU A 44 7.32 -10.77 7.28
C GLU A 44 8.11 -11.33 6.08
N ALA A 45 8.40 -12.64 6.05
CA ALA A 45 9.15 -13.25 4.96
C ALA A 45 8.33 -13.26 3.66
N ARG A 46 7.04 -13.60 3.75
CA ARG A 46 6.12 -13.54 2.61
C ARG A 46 5.98 -12.12 2.06
N PHE A 47 5.81 -11.15 2.94
CA PHE A 47 5.69 -9.75 2.51
C PHE A 47 6.98 -9.21 1.92
N ALA A 48 8.15 -9.56 2.45
CA ALA A 48 9.44 -9.09 1.93
C ALA A 48 9.61 -9.39 0.43
N ALA A 49 9.32 -10.62 -0.01
CA ALA A 49 9.39 -11.00 -1.42
C ALA A 49 8.40 -10.22 -2.30
N GLY A 50 7.17 -10.02 -1.81
CA GLY A 50 6.18 -9.21 -2.52
C GLY A 50 6.60 -7.74 -2.64
N VAL A 51 7.21 -7.19 -1.58
CA VAL A 51 7.67 -5.80 -1.54
C VAL A 51 8.75 -5.58 -2.58
N GLU A 52 9.74 -6.46 -2.69
CA GLU A 52 10.77 -6.38 -3.72
C GLU A 52 10.15 -6.31 -5.13
N GLY A 53 9.21 -7.20 -5.44
CA GLY A 53 8.51 -7.21 -6.73
C GLY A 53 7.68 -5.94 -6.98
N ALA A 54 7.02 -5.41 -5.95
CA ALA A 54 6.26 -4.17 -6.05
C ALA A 54 7.18 -2.97 -6.33
N LEU A 55 8.31 -2.87 -5.62
CA LEU A 55 9.27 -1.77 -5.78
C LEU A 55 9.93 -1.78 -7.17
N ALA A 56 10.16 -2.95 -7.76
CA ALA A 56 10.70 -3.05 -9.12
C ALA A 56 9.77 -2.45 -10.20
N GLY A 57 8.47 -2.31 -9.91
CA GLY A 57 7.51 -1.65 -10.80
C GLY A 57 7.52 -0.12 -10.73
N LEU A 58 8.31 0.49 -9.83
CA LEU A 58 8.36 1.93 -9.70
C LEU A 58 9.11 2.57 -10.87
N PRO A 59 8.58 3.65 -11.47
CA PRO A 59 9.25 4.30 -12.57
C PRO A 59 10.48 5.09 -12.09
N PRO A 60 11.67 4.88 -12.70
CA PRO A 60 12.82 5.72 -12.50
C PRO A 60 12.77 6.99 -13.39
N PRO A 61 13.43 8.10 -13.01
CA PRO A 61 13.93 8.37 -11.66
C PRO A 61 12.77 8.69 -10.70
N ALA A 62 12.93 8.46 -9.39
CA ALA A 62 11.85 8.74 -8.44
C ALA A 62 11.39 10.20 -8.49
N LEU A 63 12.36 11.12 -8.46
CA LEU A 63 12.15 12.57 -8.50
C LEU A 63 12.19 13.09 -9.95
N THR A 64 11.13 13.74 -10.37
CA THR A 64 11.05 14.53 -11.60
C THR A 64 10.35 15.86 -11.32
N ALA A 65 10.32 16.77 -12.28
CA ALA A 65 9.51 17.99 -12.16
C ALA A 65 8.02 17.69 -11.93
N GLN A 66 7.55 16.49 -12.31
CA GLN A 66 6.15 16.06 -12.23
C GLN A 66 5.88 15.00 -11.15
N ARG A 67 6.91 14.55 -10.42
CA ARG A 67 6.81 13.44 -9.47
C ARG A 67 7.76 13.65 -8.29
N PRO A 68 7.27 13.71 -7.04
CA PRO A 68 8.10 14.02 -5.89
C PRO A 68 8.98 12.85 -5.40
N GLY A 69 8.88 11.66 -6.02
CA GLY A 69 9.57 10.46 -5.53
C GLY A 69 9.05 9.97 -4.18
N ALA A 70 7.77 10.22 -3.88
CA ALA A 70 7.12 9.82 -2.63
C ALA A 70 5.82 9.06 -2.88
N GLY A 71 5.46 8.17 -1.95
CA GLY A 71 4.29 7.31 -2.09
C GLY A 71 3.89 6.62 -0.78
N ALA A 72 2.98 5.67 -0.89
CA ALA A 72 2.60 4.76 0.17
C ALA A 72 2.73 3.31 -0.29
N LEU A 73 3.15 2.45 0.63
CA LEU A 73 3.14 1.00 0.48
C LEU A 73 2.31 0.44 1.63
N ILE A 74 1.24 -0.27 1.30
CA ILE A 74 0.36 -0.90 2.28
C ILE A 74 0.51 -2.41 2.13
N ARG A 75 0.88 -3.05 3.24
CA ARG A 75 0.92 -4.50 3.37
C ARG A 75 -0.40 -4.93 4.01
N HIS A 76 -1.16 -5.79 3.34
CA HIS A 76 -2.46 -6.21 3.82
C HIS A 76 -2.50 -7.72 4.05
N ALA A 77 -2.51 -8.15 5.32
CA ALA A 77 -2.76 -9.54 5.72
C ALA A 77 -4.27 -9.80 5.69
N GLY A 78 -4.75 -10.49 4.67
CA GLY A 78 -6.17 -10.58 4.35
C GLY A 78 -6.82 -11.91 4.73
N ARG A 79 -8.16 -11.94 4.72
CA ARG A 79 -8.93 -13.18 4.85
C ARG A 79 -8.88 -13.95 3.53
N GLY A 80 -7.86 -14.80 3.38
CA GLY A 80 -7.70 -15.73 2.26
C GLY A 80 -6.62 -15.33 1.24
N MET A 81 -6.23 -14.05 1.19
CA MET A 81 -5.13 -13.58 0.35
C MET A 81 -4.42 -12.39 1.00
N ASP A 82 -3.10 -12.46 1.01
CA ASP A 82 -2.23 -11.34 1.35
C ASP A 82 -1.93 -10.53 0.10
N TYR A 83 -1.96 -9.20 0.20
CA TYR A 83 -1.71 -8.34 -0.94
C TYR A 83 -0.96 -7.06 -0.56
N LEU A 84 -0.38 -6.44 -1.57
CA LEU A 84 0.29 -5.16 -1.47
C LEU A 84 -0.48 -4.12 -2.26
N VAL A 85 -0.54 -2.91 -1.73
CA VAL A 85 -0.98 -1.73 -2.47
C VAL A 85 0.20 -0.77 -2.53
N LEU A 86 0.64 -0.47 -3.75
CA LEU A 86 1.68 0.52 -4.01
C LEU A 86 1.03 1.72 -4.69
N GLU A 87 1.08 2.87 -4.02
CA GLU A 87 0.51 4.12 -4.52
C GLU A 87 1.61 5.18 -4.63
N PRO A 88 2.16 5.42 -5.84
CA PRO A 88 2.99 6.58 -6.07
C PRO A 88 2.12 7.85 -6.08
N LEU A 89 2.50 8.90 -5.35
CA LEU A 89 1.72 10.14 -5.32
C LEU A 89 1.87 10.90 -6.66
N PRO A 90 0.78 11.09 -7.44
CA PRO A 90 0.82 11.99 -8.60
C PRO A 90 0.79 13.45 -8.14
N LEU A 91 1.28 14.38 -8.97
CA LEU A 91 1.14 15.84 -8.73
C LEU A 91 -0.30 16.38 -8.91
N GLY A 92 -1.32 15.56 -8.77
CA GLY A 92 -2.72 15.97 -8.88
C GLY A 92 -3.25 16.67 -7.63
N GLY A 93 -2.86 17.94 -7.43
CA GLY A 93 -3.65 18.95 -6.70
C GLY A 93 -3.58 18.94 -5.17
N CYS A 94 -2.54 19.57 -4.62
CA CYS A 94 -2.68 20.40 -3.40
C CYS A 94 -1.72 21.59 -3.58
N ALA A 95 -2.20 22.64 -4.26
CA ALA A 95 -1.58 23.94 -4.12
C ALA A 95 -1.89 24.42 -2.69
N PHE A 96 -0.89 24.42 -1.82
CA PHE A 96 -0.97 25.22 -0.61
C PHE A 96 -0.91 26.68 -1.06
N ALA A 97 -2.05 27.37 -1.01
CA ALA A 97 -2.03 28.82 -0.97
C ALA A 97 -1.35 29.23 0.35
N ALA A 98 -0.27 30.00 0.23
CA ALA A 98 0.34 30.72 1.34
C ALA A 98 -0.62 31.80 1.87
#